data_AF-A0A380TWA5-F1
#
_entry.id   AF-A0A380TWA5-F1
#
_cell.length_a   1.000
_cell.length_b   1.000
_cell.length_c   1.000
_cell.angle_alpha   90.00
_cell.angle_beta   90.00
_cell.angle_gamma   90.00
#
_symmetry.space_group_name_H-M   'P 1'
#
loop_
_entity.id
_entity.type
_entity.pdbx_description
1 polymer ?
#
loop_
_entity_poly.entity_id
_entity_poly.type
_entity_poly.pdbx_seq_one_letter_code
_entity_poly.pdbx_strand_id
1 'polypeptide(L)'
;MLKRLSLYTFLLCLVPIFVWIFSWKWTGDAHLTNFDYFLYELTETGSAPYAFISCGILVILFRPIFPNRNKWLLATAIMLFSIGFTQGIKSLAKSLFAQPRPYVVELAAKSNITTNDFYNKPRAERQIVVRQFYASIPETPNWLSSHREKETGYSFPSGHTMFAAAWLMLAVGFSEFYGQRKRLSKILQTTILIWAIFMLISRLRLGMHNPIDLLASILIAWVVHCIIFTFLYKKAIFIKE
;
A
#
# COMPACT_ATOMS: atom_id res chain seq x y z
N MET A 1 -13.59 12.55 14.26
CA MET A 1 -13.57 11.52 13.18
C MET A 1 -13.07 12.05 11.84
N LEU A 2 -13.88 12.70 10.99
CA LEU A 2 -13.44 13.11 9.63
C LEU A 2 -12.19 14.00 9.63
N LYS A 3 -12.13 15.01 10.51
CA LYS A 3 -10.94 15.88 10.65
C LYS A 3 -9.65 15.08 10.90
N ARG A 4 -9.70 14.04 11.74
CA ARG A 4 -8.52 13.21 12.03
C ARG A 4 -8.18 12.27 10.89
N LEU A 5 -9.16 11.62 10.27
CA LEU A 5 -8.92 10.80 9.08
C LEU A 5 -8.25 11.64 7.99
N SER A 6 -8.79 12.84 7.69
CA SER A 6 -8.20 13.76 6.72
C SER A 6 -6.79 14.24 7.10
N LEU A 7 -6.50 14.47 8.39
CA LEU A 7 -5.16 14.84 8.83
C LEU A 7 -4.14 13.72 8.53
N TYR A 8 -4.45 12.47 8.89
CA TYR A 8 -3.54 11.35 8.62
C TYR A 8 -3.44 11.03 7.12
N THR A 9 -4.51 11.20 6.36
CA THR A 9 -4.47 11.16 4.90
C THR A 9 -3.53 12.21 4.34
N PHE A 10 -3.63 13.45 4.82
CA PHE A 10 -2.74 14.53 4.41
C PHE A 10 -1.27 14.19 4.71
N LEU A 11 -0.96 13.64 5.89
CA LEU A 11 0.39 13.18 6.24
C LEU A 11 0.92 12.12 5.26
N LEU A 12 0.09 11.17 4.83
CA LEU A 12 0.49 10.21 3.80
C LEU A 12 0.70 10.86 2.43
N CYS A 13 -0.16 11.82 2.05
CA CYS A 13 -0.05 12.56 0.80
C CYS A 13 1.23 13.41 0.72
N LEU A 14 1.86 13.76 1.85
CA LEU A 14 3.15 14.44 1.85
C LEU A 14 4.23 13.65 1.11
N VAL A 15 4.16 12.30 1.08
CA VAL A 15 5.14 11.48 0.37
C VAL A 15 5.11 11.73 -1.16
N PRO A 16 3.99 11.50 -1.88
CA PRO A 16 3.93 11.81 -3.31
C PRO A 16 4.07 13.31 -3.60
N ILE A 17 3.60 14.20 -2.73
CA ILE A 17 3.78 15.66 -2.89
C ILE A 17 5.25 16.04 -2.84
N PHE A 18 6.00 15.52 -1.86
CA PHE A 18 7.44 15.75 -1.74
C PHE A 18 8.17 15.28 -3.01
N VAL A 19 7.82 14.10 -3.51
CA VAL A 19 8.42 13.56 -4.74
C VAL A 19 8.20 14.49 -5.93
N TRP A 20 7.01 15.08 -6.07
CA TRP A 20 6.76 16.08 -7.11
C TRP A 20 7.50 17.39 -6.91
N ILE A 21 7.52 17.94 -5.68
CA ILE A 21 8.23 19.19 -5.36
C ILE A 21 9.72 19.07 -5.73
N PHE A 22 10.35 17.95 -5.35
CA PHE A 22 11.76 17.72 -5.64
C PHE A 22 12.01 17.11 -7.02
N SER A 23 10.97 16.96 -7.84
CA SER A 23 11.05 16.35 -9.18
C SER A 23 11.79 15.01 -9.19
N TRP A 24 11.68 14.25 -8.10
CA TRP A 24 12.39 12.99 -7.95
C TRP A 24 11.80 11.95 -8.91
N LYS A 25 12.69 11.22 -9.58
CA LYS A 25 12.34 10.11 -10.48
C LYS A 25 13.17 8.90 -10.11
N TRP A 26 12.61 7.72 -10.30
CA TRP A 26 13.36 6.48 -10.19
C TRP A 26 14.33 6.38 -11.38
N THR A 27 15.60 6.06 -11.12
CA THR A 27 16.70 6.10 -12.10
C THR A 27 17.44 4.75 -12.22
N GLY A 28 16.74 3.64 -12.02
CA GLY A 28 17.35 2.31 -12.09
C GLY A 28 17.97 1.83 -10.78
N ASP A 29 18.84 0.82 -10.90
CA ASP A 29 19.36 0.03 -9.78
C ASP A 29 20.82 0.32 -9.42
N ALA A 30 21.48 1.25 -10.13
CA ALA A 30 22.93 1.52 -10.00
C ALA A 30 23.40 1.97 -8.59
N HIS A 31 22.48 2.40 -7.74
CA HIS A 31 22.76 2.90 -6.39
C HIS A 31 21.89 2.24 -5.32
N LEU A 32 21.68 0.93 -5.44
CA LEU A 32 21.02 0.15 -4.38
C LEU A 32 21.91 0.02 -3.14
N THR A 33 21.27 0.09 -1.98
CA THR A 33 21.90 0.04 -0.66
C THR A 33 21.22 -1.02 0.21
N ASN A 34 21.80 -1.35 1.36
CA ASN A 34 21.17 -2.26 2.33
C ASN A 34 19.80 -1.76 2.81
N PHE A 35 19.56 -0.45 2.76
CA PHE A 35 18.26 0.13 3.09
C PHE A 35 17.18 -0.25 2.05
N ASP A 36 17.56 -0.45 0.80
CA ASP A 36 16.62 -0.89 -0.25
C ASP A 36 16.15 -2.33 -0.03
N TYR A 37 17.01 -3.20 0.53
CA TYR A 37 16.63 -4.54 0.95
C TYR A 37 15.64 -4.50 2.13
N PHE A 38 15.84 -3.62 3.12
CA PHE A 38 14.86 -3.38 4.18
C PHE A 38 13.51 -2.90 3.61
N LEU A 39 13.51 -1.98 2.64
CA LEU A 39 12.29 -1.53 1.97
C LEU A 39 11.59 -2.67 1.19
N TYR A 40 12.35 -3.62 0.65
CA TYR A 40 11.81 -4.83 0.05
C TYR A 40 11.14 -5.73 1.09
N GLU A 41 11.80 -6.06 2.20
CA GLU A 41 11.21 -6.86 3.27
C GLU A 41 9.93 -6.20 3.81
N LEU A 42 9.96 -4.88 3.99
CA LEU A 42 8.79 -4.10 4.38
C LEU A 42 7.67 -4.19 3.33
N THR A 43 8.01 -4.14 2.05
CA THR A 43 7.03 -4.32 0.95
C THR A 43 6.38 -5.69 1.00
N GLU A 44 7.15 -6.74 1.31
CA GLU A 44 6.64 -8.10 1.39
C GLU A 44 5.57 -8.23 2.48
N THR A 45 5.59 -7.42 3.55
CA THR A 45 4.49 -7.37 4.54
C THR A 45 3.13 -6.97 3.94
N GLY A 46 3.11 -6.35 2.76
CA GLY A 46 1.90 -6.05 1.98
C GLY A 46 1.66 -7.00 0.80
N SER A 47 2.55 -7.96 0.56
CA SER A 47 2.49 -8.94 -0.53
C SER A 47 1.93 -10.29 -0.04
N ALA A 48 1.17 -10.99 -0.88
CA ALA A 48 0.79 -12.37 -0.56
C ALA A 48 2.01 -13.32 -0.64
N PRO A 49 2.17 -14.29 0.28
CA PRO A 49 1.22 -14.65 1.35
C PRO A 49 1.40 -13.87 2.67
N TYR A 50 2.50 -13.14 2.85
CA TYR A 50 2.84 -12.48 4.12
C TYR A 50 1.80 -11.43 4.58
N ALA A 51 1.07 -10.82 3.63
CA ALA A 51 -0.03 -9.91 3.93
C ALA A 51 -1.09 -10.53 4.86
N PHE A 52 -1.32 -11.85 4.79
CA PHE A 52 -2.24 -12.54 5.70
C PHE A 52 -1.71 -12.56 7.14
N ILE A 53 -0.40 -12.75 7.30
CA ILE A 53 0.29 -12.69 8.59
C ILE A 53 0.21 -11.26 9.14
N SER A 54 0.51 -10.26 8.31
CA SER A 54 0.42 -8.85 8.69
C SER A 54 -1.00 -8.45 9.12
N CYS A 55 -2.03 -8.92 8.42
CA CYS A 55 -3.43 -8.76 8.85
C CYS A 55 -3.67 -9.36 10.25
N GLY A 56 -3.22 -10.59 10.50
CA GLY A 56 -3.36 -11.23 11.81
C GLY A 56 -2.68 -10.45 12.93
N ILE A 57 -1.44 -10.03 12.70
CA ILE A 57 -0.68 -9.20 13.67
C ILE A 57 -1.40 -7.88 13.91
N LEU A 58 -1.83 -7.17 12.87
CA LEU A 58 -2.50 -5.88 13.01
C LEU A 58 -3.83 -6.02 13.77
N VAL A 59 -4.65 -7.04 13.46
CA VAL A 59 -5.88 -7.32 14.23
C VAL A 59 -5.60 -7.49 15.73
N ILE A 60 -4.53 -8.20 16.08
CA ILE A 60 -4.11 -8.40 17.48
C ILE A 60 -3.63 -7.08 18.10
N LEU A 61 -2.83 -6.28 17.38
CA LEU A 61 -2.35 -4.99 17.85
C LEU A 61 -3.48 -3.98 18.14
N PHE A 62 -4.63 -4.14 17.47
CA PHE A 62 -5.82 -3.34 17.72
C PHE A 62 -6.58 -3.75 19.00
N ARG A 63 -6.37 -4.96 19.55
CA ARG A 63 -7.07 -5.49 20.73
C ARG A 63 -7.11 -4.54 21.93
N PRO A 64 -6.03 -3.83 22.30
CA PRO A 64 -6.03 -2.95 23.48
C PRO A 64 -6.89 -1.69 23.33
N ILE A 65 -7.34 -1.36 22.12
CA ILE A 65 -8.21 -0.20 21.86
C ILE A 65 -9.65 -0.50 22.28
N PHE A 66 -10.07 -1.77 22.22
CA PHE A 66 -11.47 -2.14 22.45
C PHE A 66 -11.73 -2.52 23.92
N PRO A 67 -12.88 -2.10 24.47
CA PRO A 67 -13.20 -2.33 25.88
C PRO A 67 -13.41 -3.82 26.20
N ASN A 68 -14.03 -4.57 25.29
CA ASN A 68 -14.34 -5.98 25.48
C ASN A 68 -14.09 -6.82 24.21
N ARG A 69 -14.11 -8.16 24.37
CA ARG A 69 -13.87 -9.11 23.29
C ARG A 69 -14.90 -8.99 22.16
N ASN A 70 -16.17 -8.77 22.47
CA ASN A 70 -17.24 -8.72 21.47
C ASN A 70 -17.10 -7.52 20.53
N LYS A 71 -16.80 -6.33 21.08
CA LYS A 71 -16.53 -5.13 20.27
C LYS A 71 -15.27 -5.30 19.43
N TRP A 72 -14.23 -5.96 19.96
CA TRP A 72 -13.03 -6.29 19.18
C TRP A 72 -13.31 -7.28 18.04
N LEU A 73 -14.12 -8.32 18.27
CA LEU A 73 -14.51 -9.28 17.23
C LEU A 73 -15.34 -8.60 16.13
N LEU A 74 -16.31 -7.76 16.50
CA LEU A 74 -17.07 -6.97 15.52
C LEU A 74 -16.17 -6.04 14.72
N ALA A 75 -15.25 -5.34 15.39
CA ALA A 75 -14.29 -4.49 14.72
C ALA A 75 -13.37 -5.28 13.79
N THR A 76 -12.98 -6.51 14.18
CA THR A 76 -12.19 -7.41 13.35
C THR A 76 -12.94 -7.80 12.07
N ALA A 77 -14.22 -8.15 12.17
CA ALA A 77 -15.03 -8.42 10.99
C ALA A 77 -15.08 -7.21 10.04
N ILE A 78 -15.24 -6.00 10.59
CA ILE A 78 -15.23 -4.75 9.81
C ILE A 78 -13.85 -4.48 9.18
N MET A 79 -12.76 -4.69 9.93
CA MET A 79 -11.39 -4.52 9.43
C MET A 79 -11.15 -5.45 8.23
N LEU A 80 -11.44 -6.75 8.39
CA LEU A 80 -11.23 -7.74 7.32
C LEU A 80 -12.13 -7.46 6.11
N PHE A 81 -13.39 -7.11 6.33
CA PHE A 81 -14.30 -6.70 5.26
C PHE A 81 -13.76 -5.47 4.51
N SER A 82 -13.31 -4.44 5.24
CA SER A 82 -12.80 -3.20 4.65
C SER A 82 -11.51 -3.44 3.83
N ILE A 83 -10.60 -4.26 4.33
CA ILE A 83 -9.39 -4.67 3.60
C ILE A 83 -9.76 -5.46 2.34
N GLY A 84 -10.67 -6.43 2.44
CA GLY A 84 -11.16 -7.17 1.26
C GLY A 84 -11.83 -6.25 0.23
N PHE A 85 -12.67 -5.33 0.70
CA PHE A 85 -13.39 -4.38 -0.15
C PHE A 85 -12.44 -3.42 -0.89
N THR A 86 -11.43 -2.86 -0.20
CA THR A 86 -10.42 -2.01 -0.84
C THR A 86 -9.57 -2.77 -1.87
N GLN A 87 -9.22 -4.03 -1.62
CA GLN A 87 -8.55 -4.86 -2.63
C GLN A 87 -9.48 -5.20 -3.81
N GLY A 88 -10.78 -5.35 -3.59
CA GLY A 88 -11.78 -5.49 -4.65
C GLY A 88 -11.84 -4.26 -5.57
N ILE A 89 -11.91 -3.06 -4.99
CA ILE A 89 -11.87 -1.78 -5.75
C ILE A 89 -10.60 -1.69 -6.60
N LYS A 90 -9.44 -2.03 -6.02
CA LYS A 90 -8.17 -2.06 -6.76
C LYS A 90 -8.24 -2.97 -7.98
N SER A 91 -8.77 -4.19 -7.83
CA SER A 91 -8.87 -5.14 -8.95
C SER A 91 -9.72 -4.59 -10.10
N LEU A 92 -10.82 -3.89 -9.78
CA LEU A 92 -11.66 -3.21 -10.78
C LEU A 92 -10.96 -2.00 -11.41
N ALA A 93 -10.27 -1.19 -10.62
CA ALA A 93 -9.53 -0.05 -11.14
C ALA A 93 -8.39 -0.48 -12.09
N LYS A 94 -7.73 -1.61 -11.78
CA LYS A 94 -6.65 -2.15 -12.64
C LYS A 94 -7.11 -2.58 -14.03
N SER A 95 -8.39 -2.92 -14.21
CA SER A 95 -8.92 -3.22 -15.55
C SER A 95 -9.28 -1.97 -16.35
N LEU A 96 -9.31 -0.80 -15.72
CA LEU A 96 -9.74 0.46 -16.35
C LEU A 96 -8.56 1.36 -16.77
N PHE A 97 -7.37 1.18 -16.17
CA PHE A 97 -6.22 2.07 -16.40
C PHE A 97 -4.96 1.29 -16.82
N ALA A 98 -4.42 1.66 -17.98
CA ALA A 98 -3.23 1.04 -18.60
C ALA A 98 -1.97 1.88 -18.38
N GLN A 99 -1.56 2.09 -17.11
CA GLN A 99 -0.36 2.87 -16.80
C GLN A 99 0.87 1.96 -16.59
N PRO A 100 1.98 2.19 -17.32
CA PRO A 100 3.19 1.38 -17.21
C PRO A 100 3.93 1.68 -15.89
N ARG A 101 4.58 0.64 -15.34
CA ARG A 101 5.44 0.80 -14.15
C ARG A 101 6.78 1.43 -14.53
N PRO A 102 7.42 2.21 -13.63
CA PRO A 102 8.74 2.80 -13.89
C PRO A 102 9.80 1.78 -14.35
N TYR A 103 9.91 0.62 -13.69
CA TYR A 103 10.88 -0.40 -14.11
C TYR A 103 10.59 -0.97 -15.51
N VAL A 104 9.31 -1.03 -15.92
CA VAL A 104 8.92 -1.51 -17.26
C VAL A 104 9.28 -0.48 -18.32
N VAL A 105 9.17 0.82 -18.01
CA VAL A 105 9.62 1.88 -18.92
C VAL A 105 11.12 1.79 -19.19
N GLU A 106 11.93 1.56 -18.15
CA GLU A 106 13.37 1.37 -18.32
C GLU A 106 13.70 0.07 -19.05
N LEU A 107 13.05 -1.05 -18.69
CA LEU A 107 13.23 -2.34 -19.37
C LEU A 107 12.92 -2.21 -20.86
N ALA A 108 11.80 -1.57 -21.20
CA ALA A 108 11.37 -1.38 -22.58
C ALA A 108 12.39 -0.54 -23.36
N ALA A 109 12.84 0.57 -22.79
CA ALA A 109 13.85 1.43 -23.38
C ALA A 109 15.19 0.70 -23.62
N LYS A 110 15.68 -0.06 -22.64
CA LYS A 110 16.95 -0.81 -22.75
C LYS A 110 16.85 -2.03 -23.66
N SER A 111 15.66 -2.59 -23.86
CA SER A 111 15.43 -3.75 -24.73
C SER A 111 14.97 -3.37 -26.13
N ASN A 112 14.93 -2.08 -26.48
CA ASN A 112 14.41 -1.56 -27.75
C ASN A 112 12.99 -2.06 -28.10
N ILE A 113 12.12 -2.21 -27.09
CA ILE A 113 10.70 -2.53 -27.26
C ILE A 113 9.83 -1.39 -26.71
N THR A 114 8.54 -1.35 -27.07
CA THR A 114 7.61 -0.40 -26.44
C THR A 114 6.97 -1.00 -25.18
N THR A 115 6.45 -0.15 -24.29
CA THR A 115 5.66 -0.62 -23.14
C THR A 115 4.39 -1.34 -23.59
N ASN A 116 3.81 -0.96 -24.73
CA ASN A 116 2.62 -1.60 -25.27
C ASN A 116 2.93 -3.02 -25.72
N ASP A 117 4.07 -3.26 -26.36
CA ASP A 117 4.51 -4.61 -26.75
C ASP A 117 4.68 -5.51 -25.53
N PHE A 118 5.18 -4.95 -24.41
CA PHE A 118 5.26 -5.67 -23.15
C PHE A 118 3.87 -6.01 -22.59
N TYR A 119 2.95 -5.04 -22.51
CA TYR A 119 1.65 -5.25 -21.88
C TYR A 119 0.63 -6.03 -22.72
N ASN A 120 0.80 -6.08 -24.04
CA ASN A 120 0.00 -6.92 -24.94
C ASN A 120 0.29 -8.43 -24.76
N LYS A 121 1.36 -8.79 -24.04
CA LYS A 121 1.69 -10.19 -23.74
C LYS A 121 0.89 -10.73 -22.55
N PRO A 122 0.54 -12.04 -22.56
CA PRO A 122 0.04 -12.75 -21.39
C PRO A 122 0.94 -12.54 -20.18
N ARG A 123 0.37 -12.59 -18.97
CA ARG A 123 1.13 -12.35 -17.73
C ARG A 123 2.36 -13.25 -17.64
N ALA A 124 2.23 -14.55 -17.95
CA ALA A 124 3.32 -15.52 -17.92
C ALA A 124 4.50 -15.12 -18.82
N GLU A 125 4.22 -14.67 -20.06
CA GLU A 125 5.26 -14.20 -20.98
C GLU A 125 5.95 -12.93 -20.48
N ARG A 126 5.19 -12.00 -19.89
CA ARG A 126 5.79 -10.81 -19.25
C ARG A 126 6.77 -11.18 -18.14
N GLN A 127 6.49 -12.22 -17.36
CA GLN A 127 7.41 -12.70 -16.32
C GLN A 127 8.72 -13.20 -16.93
N ILE A 128 8.64 -13.95 -18.04
CA ILE A 128 9.82 -14.45 -18.76
C ILE A 128 10.67 -13.28 -19.28
N VAL A 129 10.03 -12.27 -19.90
CA VAL A 129 10.74 -11.07 -20.39
C VAL A 129 11.48 -10.36 -19.25
N VAL A 130 10.82 -10.15 -18.11
CA VAL A 130 11.45 -9.52 -16.94
C VAL A 130 12.62 -10.36 -16.41
N ARG A 131 12.44 -11.68 -16.30
CA ARG A 131 13.50 -12.59 -15.85
C ARG A 131 14.72 -12.56 -16.77
N GLN A 132 14.51 -12.64 -18.08
CA GLN A 132 15.59 -12.62 -19.07
C GLN A 132 16.33 -11.29 -19.08
N PHE A 133 15.62 -10.17 -18.97
CA PHE A 133 16.22 -8.84 -18.88
C PHE A 133 17.12 -8.69 -17.66
N TYR A 134 16.68 -9.12 -16.47
CA TYR A 134 17.52 -9.01 -15.27
C TYR A 134 18.60 -10.08 -15.18
N ALA A 135 18.50 -11.19 -15.91
CA ALA A 135 19.59 -12.17 -16.02
C ALA A 135 20.84 -11.58 -16.72
N SER A 136 20.68 -10.56 -17.57
CA SER A 136 21.78 -9.86 -18.23
C SER A 136 22.26 -8.61 -17.47
N ILE A 137 21.71 -8.31 -16.29
CA ILE A 137 22.09 -7.16 -15.46
C ILE A 137 22.48 -7.65 -14.06
N PRO A 138 23.75 -8.06 -13.86
CA PRO A 138 24.21 -8.64 -12.58
C PRO A 138 24.13 -7.68 -11.39
N GLU A 139 24.08 -6.37 -11.64
CA GLU A 139 23.96 -5.34 -10.62
C GLU A 139 22.60 -5.37 -9.89
N THR A 140 21.54 -5.88 -10.53
CA THR A 140 20.23 -5.99 -9.90
C THR A 140 20.17 -7.26 -9.03
N PRO A 141 19.97 -7.14 -7.70
CA PRO A 141 19.91 -8.30 -6.83
C PRO A 141 18.73 -9.23 -7.13
N ASN A 142 18.92 -10.53 -6.88
CA ASN A 142 17.91 -11.58 -7.12
C ASN A 142 16.58 -11.34 -6.41
N TRP A 143 16.60 -10.74 -5.21
CA TRP A 143 15.38 -10.43 -4.46
C TRP A 143 14.52 -9.37 -5.19
N LEU A 144 15.16 -8.39 -5.84
CA LEU A 144 14.48 -7.30 -6.54
C LEU A 144 13.96 -7.76 -7.90
N SER A 145 14.79 -8.48 -8.67
CA SER A 145 14.39 -9.03 -9.96
C SER A 145 13.21 -10.01 -9.79
N SER A 146 13.26 -10.88 -8.78
CA SER A 146 12.16 -11.80 -8.45
C SER A 146 10.88 -11.06 -8.02
N HIS A 147 11.01 -9.94 -7.29
CA HIS A 147 9.84 -9.11 -6.92
C HIS A 147 9.20 -8.48 -8.16
N ARG A 148 10.00 -7.92 -9.07
CA ARG A 148 9.52 -7.33 -10.33
C ARG A 148 8.89 -8.37 -11.25
N GLU A 149 9.46 -9.57 -11.33
CA GLU A 149 8.92 -10.72 -12.07
C GLU A 149 7.51 -11.09 -11.58
N LYS A 150 7.23 -11.03 -10.27
CA LYS A 150 5.89 -11.33 -9.74
C LYS A 150 4.88 -10.22 -10.05
N GLU A 151 5.36 -8.99 -10.20
CA GLU A 151 4.58 -7.74 -10.28
C GLU A 151 4.57 -7.12 -11.69
N THR A 152 4.18 -7.90 -12.71
CA THR A 152 4.17 -7.47 -14.14
C THR A 152 2.89 -6.77 -14.60
N GLY A 153 1.87 -6.66 -13.75
CA GLY A 153 0.64 -5.93 -14.06
C GLY A 153 0.85 -4.41 -14.17
N TYR A 154 -0.15 -3.69 -14.68
CA TYR A 154 -0.14 -2.22 -14.69
C TYR A 154 0.05 -1.62 -13.28
N SER A 155 0.61 -0.41 -13.25
CA SER A 155 1.00 0.28 -12.01
C SER A 155 -0.20 0.80 -11.23
N PHE A 156 -1.25 1.27 -11.91
CA PHE A 156 -2.34 1.97 -11.26
C PHE A 156 -3.52 1.05 -10.87
N PRO A 157 -4.11 1.16 -9.67
CA PRO A 157 -3.58 1.80 -8.45
C PRO A 157 -2.62 0.87 -7.67
N SER A 158 -1.94 1.43 -6.67
CA SER A 158 -1.01 0.71 -5.79
C SER A 158 -1.75 -0.03 -4.67
N GLY A 159 -1.79 -1.36 -4.78
CA GLY A 159 -2.42 -2.22 -3.77
C GLY A 159 -1.77 -2.16 -2.40
N HIS A 160 -0.43 -2.11 -2.35
CA HIS A 160 0.34 -1.96 -1.11
C HIS A 160 0.06 -0.62 -0.42
N THR A 161 -0.02 0.46 -1.20
CA THR A 161 -0.37 1.79 -0.69
C THR A 161 -1.79 1.82 -0.15
N MET A 162 -2.76 1.26 -0.90
CA MET A 162 -4.14 1.16 -0.43
C MET A 162 -4.24 0.34 0.86
N PHE A 163 -3.53 -0.79 0.94
CA PHE A 163 -3.50 -1.66 2.11
C PHE A 163 -2.95 -0.93 3.35
N ALA A 164 -1.79 -0.29 3.22
CA ALA A 164 -1.19 0.43 4.34
C ALA A 164 -2.01 1.65 4.78
N ALA A 165 -2.54 2.41 3.82
CA ALA A 165 -3.43 3.54 4.09
C ALA A 165 -4.73 3.08 4.77
N ALA A 166 -5.33 1.97 4.34
CA ALA A 166 -6.53 1.41 4.95
C ALA A 166 -6.30 1.05 6.42
N TRP A 167 -5.22 0.34 6.74
CA TRP A 167 -4.87 0.02 8.13
C TRP A 167 -4.66 1.26 9.00
N LEU A 168 -4.04 2.32 8.45
CA LEU A 168 -3.93 3.59 9.17
C LEU A 168 -5.30 4.24 9.41
N MET A 169 -6.17 4.27 8.40
CA MET A 169 -7.52 4.80 8.55
C MET A 169 -8.34 4.02 9.57
N LEU A 170 -8.23 2.68 9.59
CA LEU A 170 -8.84 1.82 10.61
C LEU A 170 -8.32 2.16 12.01
N ALA A 171 -6.99 2.32 12.16
CA ALA A 171 -6.38 2.66 13.45
C ALA A 171 -6.87 4.01 13.99
N VAL A 172 -6.93 5.02 13.13
CA VAL A 172 -7.42 6.36 13.47
C VAL A 172 -8.91 6.32 13.79
N GLY A 173 -9.73 5.68 12.96
CA GLY A 173 -11.18 5.65 13.12
C GLY A 173 -11.65 4.87 14.35
N PHE A 174 -11.10 3.67 14.60
CA PHE A 174 -11.45 2.91 15.81
C PHE A 174 -10.94 3.56 17.09
N SER A 175 -9.78 4.23 17.04
CA SER A 175 -9.28 4.99 18.19
C SER A 175 -10.17 6.19 18.54
N GLU A 176 -10.90 6.76 17.59
CA GLU A 176 -11.87 7.82 17.87
C GLU A 176 -13.08 7.28 18.64
N PHE A 177 -13.57 6.08 18.29
CA PHE A 177 -14.67 5.44 19.00
C PHE A 177 -14.29 5.02 20.43
N TYR A 178 -13.17 4.32 20.60
CA TYR A 178 -12.85 3.64 21.87
C TYR A 178 -11.56 4.07 22.55
N GLY A 179 -10.97 5.21 22.16
CA GLY A 179 -9.69 5.72 22.67
C GLY A 179 -9.64 6.12 24.15
N GLN A 180 -10.30 5.39 25.06
CA GLN A 180 -10.14 5.48 26.50
C GLN A 180 -8.65 5.36 26.90
N ARG A 181 -7.88 4.51 26.19
CA ARG A 181 -6.41 4.38 26.34
C ARG A 181 -5.66 5.25 25.34
N LYS A 182 -5.75 6.58 25.50
CA LYS A 182 -5.15 7.58 24.60
C LYS A 182 -3.68 7.32 24.25
N ARG A 183 -2.87 6.79 25.18
CA ARG A 183 -1.44 6.50 24.93
C ARG A 183 -1.24 5.32 23.97
N LEU A 184 -1.91 4.19 24.20
CA LEU A 184 -1.79 3.00 23.34
C LEU A 184 -2.35 3.25 21.95
N SER A 185 -3.49 3.95 21.85
CA SER A 185 -4.07 4.35 20.56
C SER A 185 -3.12 5.23 19.76
N LYS A 186 -2.43 6.19 20.41
CA LYS A 186 -1.41 7.02 19.74
C LYS A 186 -0.21 6.21 19.28
N ILE A 187 0.33 5.33 20.13
CA ILE A 187 1.45 4.46 19.75
C ILE A 187 1.09 3.63 18.52
N LEU A 188 -0.08 2.99 18.51
CA LEU A 188 -0.53 2.20 17.36
C LEU A 188 -0.65 3.04 16.09
N GLN A 189 -1.29 4.21 16.16
CA GLN A 189 -1.43 5.12 15.01
C GLN A 189 -0.06 5.55 14.47
N THR A 190 0.87 5.91 15.35
CA THR A 190 2.23 6.33 14.96
C THR A 190 3.00 5.17 14.34
N THR A 191 2.95 3.97 14.92
CA THR A 191 3.61 2.78 14.36
C THR A 191 3.08 2.46 12.96
N ILE A 192 1.75 2.45 12.78
CA ILE A 192 1.14 2.17 11.48
C ILE A 192 1.41 3.30 10.48
N LEU A 193 1.44 4.57 10.93
CA LEU A 193 1.79 5.71 10.08
C LEU A 193 3.23 5.58 9.55
N ILE A 194 4.19 5.27 10.42
CA ILE A 194 5.60 5.08 10.04
C ILE A 194 5.73 3.92 9.05
N TRP A 195 5.11 2.78 9.35
CA TRP A 195 5.09 1.62 8.44
C TRP A 195 4.45 1.97 7.09
N ALA A 196 3.33 2.71 7.08
CA ALA A 196 2.69 3.15 5.85
C ALA A 196 3.59 4.10 5.04
N ILE A 197 4.24 5.08 5.68
CA ILE A 197 5.18 5.98 5.00
C ILE A 197 6.31 5.18 4.34
N PHE A 198 6.92 4.22 5.04
CA PHE A 198 7.94 3.37 4.45
C PHE A 198 7.41 2.49 3.32
N MET A 199 6.17 1.99 3.43
CA MET A 199 5.51 1.26 2.34
C MET A 199 5.35 2.16 1.10
N LEU A 200 4.97 3.42 1.26
CA LEU A 200 4.88 4.37 0.14
C LEU A 200 6.27 4.61 -0.49
N ILE A 201 7.28 4.86 0.34
CA ILE A 201 8.66 5.08 -0.11
C ILE A 201 9.18 3.85 -0.88
N SER A 202 8.91 2.63 -0.39
CA SER A 202 9.36 1.40 -1.06
C SER A 202 8.75 1.25 -2.45
N ARG A 203 7.47 1.62 -2.65
CA ARG A 203 6.81 1.56 -3.97
C ARG A 203 7.48 2.45 -5.01
N LEU A 204 7.98 3.61 -4.58
CA LEU A 204 8.70 4.55 -5.44
C LEU A 204 10.15 4.08 -5.66
N ARG A 205 10.86 3.83 -4.57
CA ARG A 205 12.30 3.52 -4.57
C ARG A 205 12.63 2.23 -5.31
N LEU A 206 11.76 1.22 -5.24
CA LEU A 206 11.94 -0.06 -5.95
C LEU A 206 11.48 -0.01 -7.43
N GLY A 207 11.03 1.15 -7.91
CA GLY A 207 10.61 1.35 -9.31
C GLY A 207 9.24 0.75 -9.64
N MET A 208 8.37 0.57 -8.64
CA MET A 208 7.13 -0.19 -8.78
C MET A 208 5.93 0.66 -9.18
N HIS A 209 5.91 1.93 -8.79
CA HIS A 209 4.77 2.84 -9.00
C HIS A 209 5.23 4.28 -9.23
N ASN A 210 4.36 5.07 -9.86
CA ASN A 210 4.50 6.51 -9.95
C ASN A 210 3.88 7.21 -8.72
N PRO A 211 4.26 8.46 -8.42
CA PRO A 211 3.68 9.19 -7.29
C PRO A 211 2.17 9.41 -7.40
N ILE A 212 1.65 9.52 -8.64
CA ILE A 212 0.21 9.63 -8.88
C ILE A 212 -0.56 8.37 -8.47
N ASP A 213 0.04 7.19 -8.67
CA ASP A 213 -0.54 5.90 -8.26
C ASP A 213 -0.72 5.87 -6.73
N LEU A 214 0.27 6.40 -6.00
CA LEU A 214 0.25 6.51 -4.55
C LEU A 214 -0.83 7.49 -4.09
N LEU A 215 -0.86 8.70 -4.67
CA LEU A 215 -1.85 9.72 -4.31
C LEU A 215 -3.28 9.17 -4.47
N ALA A 216 -3.59 8.62 -5.66
CA ALA A 216 -4.92 8.08 -5.91
C ALA A 216 -5.27 6.94 -4.95
N SER A 217 -4.32 6.04 -4.66
CA SER A 217 -4.50 4.94 -3.71
C SER A 217 -4.83 5.43 -2.30
N ILE A 218 -4.14 6.47 -1.83
CA ILE A 218 -4.39 7.11 -0.52
C ILE A 218 -5.78 7.74 -0.49
N LEU A 219 -6.16 8.46 -1.55
CA LEU A 219 -7.47 9.12 -1.65
C LEU A 219 -8.62 8.12 -1.72
N ILE A 220 -8.47 7.02 -2.49
CA ILE A 220 -9.47 5.94 -2.54
C ILE A 220 -9.64 5.33 -1.15
N ALA A 221 -8.55 4.99 -0.47
CA ALA A 221 -8.60 4.45 0.89
C ALA A 221 -9.29 5.43 1.84
N TRP A 222 -8.96 6.72 1.77
CA TRP A 222 -9.59 7.76 2.59
C TRP A 222 -11.09 7.88 2.36
N VAL A 223 -11.56 7.93 1.10
CA VAL A 223 -12.99 8.02 0.78
C VAL A 223 -13.75 6.80 1.30
N VAL A 224 -13.24 5.60 1.04
CA VAL A 224 -13.86 4.34 1.53
C VAL A 224 -14.00 4.36 3.04
N HIS A 225 -12.95 4.74 3.77
CA HIS A 225 -12.98 4.73 5.24
C HIS A 225 -13.83 5.87 5.80
N CYS A 226 -13.87 7.04 5.15
CA CYS A 226 -14.81 8.11 5.53
C CYS A 226 -16.26 7.63 5.43
N ILE A 227 -16.62 6.89 4.38
CA ILE A 227 -17.97 6.30 4.22
C ILE A 227 -18.24 5.27 5.32
N ILE A 228 -17.34 4.29 5.52
CA ILE A 228 -17.49 3.25 6.54
C ILE A 228 -17.65 3.87 7.93
N PHE A 229 -16.74 4.75 8.33
CA PHE A 229 -16.77 5.34 9.67
C PHE A 229 -17.96 6.26 9.88
N THR A 230 -18.39 7.00 8.86
CA THR A 230 -19.63 7.80 8.93
C THR A 230 -20.86 6.93 9.10
N PHE A 231 -20.93 5.79 8.38
CA PHE A 231 -22.00 4.82 8.54
C PHE A 231 -22.02 4.22 9.96
N LEU A 232 -20.85 3.78 10.46
CA LEU A 232 -20.71 3.21 11.81
C LEU A 232 -21.12 4.21 12.91
N TYR A 233 -20.74 5.48 12.74
CA TYR A 233 -21.12 6.56 13.65
C TYR A 233 -22.63 6.79 13.64
N LYS A 234 -23.25 6.94 12.46
CA LYS A 234 -24.70 7.15 12.32
C LYS A 234 -25.52 5.99 12.87
N LYS A 235 -25.06 4.76 12.70
CA LYS A 235 -25.72 3.55 13.22
C LYS A 235 -25.42 3.28 14.69
N ALA A 236 -24.62 4.13 15.34
CA ALA A 236 -24.38 4.03 16.78
C ALA A 236 -23.81 2.66 17.22
N ILE A 237 -23.15 1.94 16.31
CA ILE A 237 -22.65 0.56 16.53
C ILE A 237 -21.58 0.53 17.64
N PHE A 238 -20.83 1.62 17.75
CA PHE A 238 -19.70 1.76 18.66
C PHE A 238 -19.83 2.96 19.62
N ILE A 239 -21.05 3.30 20.06
CA ILE A 239 -21.26 4.34 21.08
C ILE A 239 -20.37 4.05 22.31
N LYS A 240 -19.72 5.10 22.83
CA LYS A 240 -19.13 5.08 24.17
C LYS A 240 -20.28 5.02 25.17
N GLU A 241 -20.50 3.85 25.74
CA GLU A 241 -21.24 3.73 27.01
C GLU A 241 -20.58 4.62 28.07
#